data_AF-A0A1Q5GM38-F1
#
_entry.id   AF-A0A1Q5GM38-F1
#
_cell.length_a   1.000
_cell.length_b   1.000
_cell.length_c   1.000
_cell.angle_alpha   90.00
_cell.angle_beta   90.00
_cell.angle_gamma   90.00
#
_symmetry.space_group_name_H-M   'P 1'
#
loop_
_entity.id
_entity.type
_entity.pdbx_description
1 polymer ?
#
loop_
_entity_poly.entity_id
_entity_poly.type
_entity_poly.pdbx_seq_one_letter_code
_entity_poly.pdbx_strand_id
1 'polypeptide(L)'
;MSGRAAEAGRCGGRFVLHRFNGAEVYRIASADIWVSVAEGSEGPVTLWFEILADSDGARRCEDTADLGMAPSAEVGIELPDVDVDALVGRELVLPGVRSDDEDSCMSLLYYCEHQPLRDNRITVVSRDGDRFWLRWTAVTEDVNYYDGSKPPTRVEIEGAFLFKRASG
;
A
#
# COMPACT_ATOMS: atom_id res chain seq x y z
N MET A 1 -30.32 -12.50 -21.71
CA MET A 1 -29.62 -11.21 -21.49
C MET A 1 -29.37 -11.04 -20.01
N SER A 2 -28.24 -10.41 -19.69
CA SER A 2 -27.78 -9.99 -18.36
C SER A 2 -27.18 -11.07 -17.45
N GLY A 3 -25.88 -10.91 -17.18
CA GLY A 3 -25.09 -11.78 -16.29
C GLY A 3 -23.58 -11.55 -16.41
N ARG A 4 -23.11 -10.71 -17.34
CA ARG A 4 -21.71 -10.33 -17.53
C ARG A 4 -21.55 -8.82 -17.39
N ALA A 5 -21.53 -8.29 -16.16
CA ALA A 5 -21.23 -6.87 -15.94
C ALA A 5 -20.76 -6.49 -14.51
N ALA A 6 -20.47 -7.42 -13.59
CA ALA A 6 -20.14 -7.04 -12.20
C ALA A 6 -18.79 -7.54 -11.65
N GLU A 7 -17.94 -8.20 -12.45
CA GLU A 7 -16.60 -8.65 -12.00
C GLU A 7 -15.43 -7.87 -12.61
N ALA A 8 -15.70 -6.91 -13.51
CA ALA A 8 -14.66 -6.19 -14.23
C ALA A 8 -14.02 -5.01 -13.46
N GLY A 9 -14.38 -4.79 -12.19
CA GLY A 9 -14.01 -3.58 -11.44
C GLY A 9 -13.37 -3.79 -10.07
N ARG A 10 -13.03 -5.03 -9.66
CA ARG A 10 -12.39 -5.28 -8.37
C ARG A 10 -10.90 -5.54 -8.57
N CYS A 11 -10.05 -4.78 -7.88
CA CYS A 11 -8.67 -5.19 -7.66
C CYS A 11 -8.72 -6.42 -6.75
N GLY A 12 -8.50 -7.61 -7.29
CA GLY A 12 -8.43 -8.81 -6.47
C GLY A 12 -7.32 -8.66 -5.42
N GLY A 13 -7.57 -9.05 -4.18
CA GLY A 13 -6.57 -9.01 -3.12
C GLY A 13 -7.11 -8.68 -1.73
N ARG A 14 -6.19 -8.48 -0.79
CA ARG A 14 -6.45 -8.18 0.62
C ARG A 14 -5.47 -7.14 1.16
N PHE A 15 -5.97 -6.34 2.09
CA PHE A 15 -5.18 -5.47 2.96
C PHE A 15 -5.38 -5.99 4.39
N VAL A 16 -4.30 -6.32 5.09
CA VAL A 16 -4.34 -6.87 6.44
C VAL A 16 -3.50 -6.03 7.39
N LEU A 17 -4.09 -5.62 8.50
CA LEU A 17 -3.40 -5.03 9.65
C LEU A 17 -3.31 -6.09 10.74
N HIS A 18 -2.11 -6.61 10.99
CA HIS A 18 -1.83 -7.51 12.10
C HIS A 18 -1.46 -6.68 13.34
N ARG A 19 -2.47 -6.42 14.17
CA ARG A 19 -2.35 -5.65 15.39
C ARG A 19 -2.00 -6.57 16.57
N PHE A 20 -1.62 -5.99 17.70
CA PHE A 20 -1.25 -6.77 18.88
C PHE A 20 -2.44 -7.57 19.46
N ASN A 21 -3.67 -7.11 19.25
CA ASN A 21 -4.90 -7.70 19.77
C ASN A 21 -5.71 -8.49 18.71
N GLY A 22 -5.23 -8.59 17.47
CA GLY A 22 -5.97 -9.27 16.42
C GLY A 22 -5.51 -8.90 15.02
N ALA A 23 -6.32 -9.29 14.03
CA ALA A 23 -6.05 -8.93 12.64
C ALA A 23 -7.28 -8.29 12.01
N GLU A 24 -7.08 -7.10 11.47
CA GLU A 24 -8.09 -6.43 10.64
C GLU A 24 -7.86 -6.80 9.18
N VAL A 25 -8.91 -7.22 8.48
CA VAL A 25 -8.83 -7.70 7.10
C VAL A 25 -9.84 -6.95 6.25
N TYR A 26 -9.33 -6.33 5.19
CA TYR A 26 -10.10 -5.54 4.24
C TYR A 26 -9.91 -6.10 2.83
N ARG A 27 -10.92 -5.85 1.99
CA ARG A 27 -10.77 -5.98 0.54
C ARG A 27 -10.07 -4.75 0.01
N ILE A 28 -9.46 -4.88 -1.17
CA ILE A 28 -8.87 -3.75 -1.89
C ILE A 28 -9.95 -3.07 -2.73
N ALA A 29 -10.14 -1.78 -2.53
CA ALA A 29 -11.04 -0.96 -3.35
C ALA A 29 -10.33 -0.51 -4.64
N SER A 30 -9.14 0.07 -4.49
CA SER A 30 -8.26 0.47 -5.60
C SER A 30 -6.80 0.27 -5.22
N ALA A 31 -5.96 -0.02 -6.20
CA ALA A 31 -4.53 -0.15 -6.03
C ALA A 31 -3.82 0.25 -7.33
N ASP A 32 -2.87 1.16 -7.24
CA ASP A 32 -2.27 1.84 -8.39
C ASP A 32 -0.75 1.88 -8.27
N ILE A 33 -0.08 1.79 -9.41
CA ILE A 33 1.35 2.08 -9.57
C ILE A 33 1.46 3.24 -10.55
N TRP A 34 2.26 4.25 -10.22
CA TRP A 34 2.50 5.37 -11.13
C TRP A 34 3.90 5.95 -10.94
N VAL A 35 4.35 6.75 -11.90
CA VAL A 35 5.69 7.35 -11.90
C VAL A 35 5.57 8.86 -11.91
N SER A 36 6.28 9.53 -11.00
CA SER A 36 6.52 10.97 -11.07
C SER A 36 7.95 11.28 -11.45
N VAL A 37 8.14 12.33 -12.25
CA VAL A 37 9.43 12.95 -12.53
C VAL A 37 9.40 14.34 -11.91
N ALA A 38 10.45 14.73 -11.19
CA ALA A 38 10.54 16.10 -10.68
C ALA A 38 10.60 17.09 -11.85
N GLU A 39 9.71 18.09 -11.85
CA GLU A 39 9.59 19.06 -12.93
C GLU A 39 10.95 19.69 -13.28
N GLY A 40 11.32 19.66 -14.56
CA GLY A 40 12.55 20.28 -15.06
C GLY A 40 13.85 19.54 -14.75
N SER A 41 13.80 18.29 -14.28
CA SER A 41 14.99 17.47 -14.04
C SER A 41 15.13 16.30 -15.02
N GLU A 42 16.36 15.97 -15.41
CA GLU A 42 16.75 14.64 -15.93
C GLU A 42 17.07 13.67 -14.75
N GLY A 43 16.51 13.96 -13.57
CA GLY A 43 16.84 13.34 -12.30
C GLY A 43 16.13 11.99 -12.06
N PRO A 44 16.34 11.40 -10.86
CA PRO A 44 15.66 10.16 -10.49
C PRO A 44 14.14 10.32 -10.58
N VAL A 45 13.48 9.23 -10.93
CA VAL A 45 12.02 9.12 -10.97
C VAL A 45 11.54 8.47 -9.67
N THR A 46 10.35 8.83 -9.22
CA THR A 46 9.72 8.15 -8.09
C THR A 46 8.67 7.18 -8.60
N LEU A 47 8.83 5.91 -8.27
CA LEU A 47 7.82 4.88 -8.48
C LEU A 47 6.92 4.81 -7.25
N TRP A 48 5.67 5.20 -7.41
CA TRP A 48 4.66 5.21 -6.37
C TRP A 48 3.80 3.96 -6.42
N PHE A 49 3.49 3.45 -5.23
CA PHE A 49 2.50 2.41 -4.99
C PHE A 49 1.46 2.99 -4.04
N GLU A 50 0.21 3.02 -4.47
CA GLU A 50 -0.91 3.52 -3.68
C GLU A 50 -1.99 2.47 -3.60
N ILE A 51 -2.63 2.36 -2.44
CA ILE A 51 -3.72 1.43 -2.24
C ILE A 51 -4.76 2.01 -1.28
N LEU A 52 -6.02 1.79 -1.60
CA LEU A 52 -7.17 2.09 -0.75
C LEU A 52 -7.94 0.80 -0.47
N ALA A 53 -8.21 0.54 0.80
CA ALA A 53 -9.05 -0.56 1.22
C ALA A 53 -10.55 -0.18 1.20
N ASP A 54 -11.38 -1.21 1.10
CA ASP A 54 -12.83 -1.10 1.21
C ASP A 54 -13.25 -1.30 2.67
N SER A 55 -14.05 -0.38 3.20
CA SER A 55 -14.63 -0.49 4.54
C SER A 55 -15.78 -1.50 4.59
N ASP A 56 -16.41 -1.81 3.46
CA ASP A 56 -17.56 -2.70 3.39
C ASP A 56 -17.14 -4.18 3.50
N GLY A 57 -17.70 -4.85 4.52
CA GLY A 57 -17.37 -6.25 4.78
C GLY A 57 -15.97 -6.47 5.34
N ALA A 58 -15.33 -5.40 5.83
CA ALA A 58 -14.09 -5.51 6.59
C ALA A 58 -14.31 -6.28 7.90
N ARG A 59 -13.35 -7.13 8.24
CA ARG A 59 -13.27 -7.74 9.58
C ARG A 59 -12.34 -6.86 10.41
N ARG A 60 -12.88 -6.16 11.40
CA ARG A 60 -12.11 -5.26 12.29
C ARG A 60 -11.89 -5.89 13.67
N CYS A 61 -10.96 -5.34 14.42
CA CYS A 61 -10.82 -5.66 15.84
C CYS A 61 -11.95 -4.97 16.62
N GLU A 62 -12.30 -5.51 17.79
CA GLU A 62 -13.41 -4.99 18.60
C GLU A 62 -13.21 -3.53 19.00
N ASP A 63 -11.97 -3.15 19.30
CA ASP A 63 -11.59 -1.80 19.74
C ASP A 63 -11.61 -0.74 18.63
N THR A 64 -11.72 -1.15 17.36
CA THR A 64 -11.75 -0.26 16.18
C THR A 64 -13.00 -0.46 15.32
N ALA A 65 -13.86 -1.43 15.66
CA ALA A 65 -15.03 -1.78 14.86
C ALA A 65 -15.96 -0.59 14.61
N ASP A 66 -16.21 0.21 15.66
CA ASP A 66 -17.13 1.35 15.62
C ASP A 66 -16.55 2.58 14.90
N LEU A 67 -15.24 2.61 14.61
CA LEU A 67 -14.61 3.70 13.88
C LEU A 67 -14.99 3.69 12.39
N GLY A 68 -15.36 2.52 11.85
CA GLY A 68 -15.83 2.39 10.47
C GLY A 68 -14.77 2.71 9.39
N MET A 69 -13.49 2.86 9.76
CA MET A 69 -12.43 3.30 8.85
C MET A 69 -12.07 2.24 7.80
N ALA A 70 -11.49 2.71 6.69
CA ALA A 70 -10.85 1.91 5.65
C ALA A 70 -9.41 2.43 5.48
N PRO A 71 -8.38 1.59 5.65
CA PRO A 71 -7.01 2.06 5.52
C PRO A 71 -6.65 2.39 4.06
N SER A 72 -5.78 3.37 3.86
CA SER A 72 -4.99 3.50 2.64
C SER A 72 -3.51 3.50 2.96
N ALA A 73 -2.68 3.07 2.00
CA ALA A 73 -1.24 3.09 2.14
C ALA A 73 -0.58 3.62 0.86
N GLU A 74 0.52 4.34 1.02
CA GLU A 74 1.34 4.81 -0.08
C GLU A 74 2.82 4.59 0.21
N VAL A 75 3.58 4.32 -0.85
CA VAL A 75 5.04 4.35 -0.80
C VAL A 75 5.63 4.78 -2.13
N GLY A 76 6.50 5.78 -2.08
CA GLY A 76 7.29 6.26 -3.20
C GLY A 76 8.73 5.79 -3.08
N ILE A 77 9.25 5.17 -4.14
CA ILE A 77 10.62 4.67 -4.20
C ILE A 77 11.36 5.42 -5.31
N GLU A 78 12.38 6.18 -4.92
CA GLU A 78 13.26 6.86 -5.87
C GLU A 78 14.15 5.84 -6.59
N LEU A 79 14.16 5.92 -7.92
CA LEU A 79 14.93 5.08 -8.82
C LEU A 79 15.61 5.95 -9.87
N PRO A 80 16.81 5.59 -10.34
CA PRO A 80 17.47 6.35 -11.41
C PRO A 80 16.66 6.34 -12.71
N ASP A 81 15.95 5.25 -12.97
CA ASP A 81 15.01 5.07 -14.09
C ASP A 81 14.08 3.89 -13.74
N VAL A 82 12.92 3.81 -14.42
CA VAL A 82 11.93 2.73 -14.25
C VAL A 82 11.73 2.00 -15.57
N ASP A 83 12.29 0.79 -15.65
CA ASP A 83 11.88 -0.22 -16.63
C ASP A 83 10.72 -1.04 -16.05
N VAL A 84 9.51 -0.69 -16.48
CA VAL A 84 8.24 -1.31 -16.05
C VAL A 84 8.17 -2.80 -16.41
N ASP A 85 8.79 -3.21 -17.52
CA ASP A 85 8.82 -4.61 -17.95
C ASP A 85 9.76 -5.45 -17.06
N ALA A 86 10.82 -4.83 -16.54
CA ALA A 86 11.78 -5.48 -15.66
C ALA A 86 11.37 -5.49 -14.18
N LEU A 87 10.20 -4.96 -13.81
CA LEU A 87 9.72 -4.96 -12.43
C LEU A 87 9.39 -6.37 -11.92
N VAL A 88 8.86 -7.26 -12.78
CA VAL A 88 8.44 -8.61 -12.37
C VAL A 88 9.63 -9.41 -11.82
N GLY A 89 9.44 -10.00 -10.65
CA GLY A 89 10.46 -10.76 -9.92
C GLY A 89 11.38 -9.90 -9.05
N ARG A 90 11.27 -8.55 -9.08
CA ARG A 90 12.04 -7.68 -8.19
C ARG A 90 11.40 -7.58 -6.81
N GLU A 91 12.26 -7.47 -5.80
CA GLU A 91 11.91 -6.95 -4.47
C GLU A 91 12.44 -5.51 -4.38
N LEU A 92 11.56 -4.57 -4.07
CA LEU A 92 11.89 -3.20 -3.75
C LEU A 92 11.81 -3.03 -2.24
N VAL A 93 12.88 -2.49 -1.64
CA VAL A 93 12.98 -2.33 -0.20
C VAL A 93 13.14 -0.84 0.11
N LEU A 94 12.23 -0.30 0.91
CA LEU A 94 12.34 1.04 1.46
C LEU A 94 12.29 0.92 2.99
N PRO A 95 13.41 1.13 3.69
CA PRO A 95 13.46 1.07 5.15
C PRO A 95 12.47 2.02 5.85
N GLY A 96 12.05 3.09 5.16
CA GLY A 96 11.21 4.14 5.72
C GLY A 96 12.02 5.10 6.61
N VAL A 97 11.31 5.89 7.40
CA VAL A 97 11.90 6.80 8.39
C VAL A 97 12.36 6.04 9.64
N ARG A 98 13.44 6.49 10.27
CA ARG A 98 13.99 5.83 11.48
C ARG A 98 13.15 6.14 12.72
N SER A 99 12.41 7.25 12.72
CA SER A 99 11.52 7.71 13.79
C SER A 99 10.33 8.49 13.24
N ASP A 100 9.26 8.62 14.02
CA ASP A 100 8.05 9.36 13.64
C ASP A 100 8.27 10.88 13.51
N ASP A 101 9.40 11.39 14.02
CA ASP A 101 9.81 12.79 13.89
C ASP A 101 10.46 13.13 12.53
N GLU A 102 10.81 12.12 11.73
CA GLU A 102 11.37 12.31 10.38
C GLU A 102 10.25 12.43 9.35
N ASP A 103 10.45 13.27 8.33
CA ASP A 103 9.46 13.50 7.29
C ASP A 103 9.21 12.22 6.48
N SER A 104 8.07 11.56 6.77
CA SER A 104 7.66 10.29 6.17
C SER A 104 6.80 10.48 4.93
N CYS A 105 6.83 11.65 4.28
CA CYS A 105 6.00 11.98 3.11
C CYS A 105 6.07 10.99 1.93
N MET A 106 7.05 10.09 1.94
CA MET A 106 7.24 9.06 0.91
C MET A 106 6.71 7.67 1.32
N SER A 107 6.21 7.49 2.54
CA SER A 107 5.68 6.18 2.97
C SER A 107 4.72 6.31 4.15
N LEU A 108 3.42 6.22 3.88
CA LEU A 108 2.38 6.49 4.88
C LEU A 108 1.28 5.44 4.87
N LEU A 109 0.77 5.13 6.06
CA LEU A 109 -0.52 4.51 6.29
C LEU A 109 -1.49 5.61 6.73
N TYR A 110 -2.68 5.65 6.16
CA TYR A 110 -3.78 6.45 6.64
C TYR A 110 -4.84 5.52 7.20
N TYR A 111 -5.12 5.64 8.50
CA TYR A 111 -6.21 4.89 9.14
C TYR A 111 -7.16 5.80 9.91
N CYS A 112 -6.71 6.34 11.05
CA CYS A 112 -7.39 7.45 11.76
C CYS A 112 -6.63 8.76 11.60
N GLU A 113 -5.31 8.65 11.50
CA GLU A 113 -4.34 9.71 11.21
C GLU A 113 -3.35 9.14 10.18
N HIS A 114 -2.35 9.93 9.81
CA HIS A 114 -1.23 9.43 9.01
C HIS A 114 -0.16 8.86 9.94
N GLN A 115 0.27 7.63 9.69
CA GLN A 115 1.39 7.00 10.38
C GLN A 115 2.49 6.62 9.38
N PRO A 116 3.77 6.77 9.73
CA PRO A 116 4.85 6.31 8.87
C PRO A 116 4.80 4.80 8.69
N LEU A 117 5.03 4.35 7.46
CA LEU A 117 5.32 2.96 7.15
C LEU A 117 6.83 2.74 7.14
N ARG A 118 7.29 1.70 7.84
CA ARG A 118 8.70 1.33 7.94
C ARG A 118 8.91 -0.09 7.44
N ASP A 119 10.16 -0.43 7.13
CA ASP A 119 10.57 -1.74 6.63
C ASP A 119 9.71 -2.22 5.45
N ASN A 120 9.36 -1.30 4.53
CA ASN A 120 8.58 -1.62 3.35
C ASN A 120 9.35 -2.60 2.46
N ARG A 121 8.68 -3.68 2.08
CA ARG A 121 9.15 -4.67 1.11
C ARG A 121 8.05 -4.93 0.11
N ILE A 122 8.28 -4.59 -1.15
CA ILE A 122 7.33 -4.82 -2.24
C ILE A 122 7.95 -5.82 -3.20
N THR A 123 7.36 -7.00 -3.30
CA THR A 123 7.68 -7.99 -4.32
C THR A 123 6.68 -7.90 -5.46
N VAL A 124 7.17 -7.69 -6.67
CA VAL A 124 6.37 -7.74 -7.89
C VAL A 124 6.32 -9.19 -8.38
N VAL A 125 5.18 -9.85 -8.26
CA VAL A 125 5.06 -11.30 -8.47
C VAL A 125 4.82 -11.64 -9.94
N SER A 126 3.89 -10.96 -10.59
CA SER A 126 3.51 -11.22 -11.98
C SER A 126 2.89 -9.99 -12.61
N ARG A 127 2.74 -10.02 -13.94
CA ARG A 127 2.11 -8.96 -14.73
C ARG A 127 1.20 -9.55 -15.80
N ASP A 128 0.03 -8.93 -15.99
CA ASP A 128 -0.90 -9.15 -17.09
C ASP A 128 -1.33 -7.79 -17.67
N GLY A 129 -0.82 -7.43 -18.85
CA GLY A 129 -1.01 -6.10 -19.42
C GLY A 129 -0.48 -5.00 -18.47
N ASP A 130 -1.33 -4.08 -18.07
CA ASP A 130 -0.99 -3.02 -17.10
C ASP A 130 -1.31 -3.40 -15.66
N ARG A 131 -1.67 -4.66 -15.38
CA ARG A 131 -1.97 -5.14 -14.02
C ARG A 131 -0.81 -5.93 -13.44
N PHE A 132 -0.36 -5.55 -12.26
CA PHE A 132 0.72 -6.19 -11.53
C PHE A 132 0.18 -6.87 -10.28
N TRP A 133 0.51 -8.13 -10.06
CA TRP A 133 0.25 -8.78 -8.78
C TRP A 133 1.43 -8.49 -7.85
N LEU A 134 1.16 -7.89 -6.69
CA LEU A 134 2.18 -7.50 -5.72
C LEU A 134 1.96 -8.19 -4.38
N ARG A 135 3.06 -8.34 -3.64
CA ARG A 135 3.06 -8.56 -2.19
C ARG A 135 3.83 -7.43 -1.53
N TRP A 136 3.20 -6.75 -0.59
CA TRP A 136 3.77 -5.64 0.13
C TRP A 136 3.63 -5.88 1.62
N THR A 137 4.76 -5.87 2.33
CA THR A 137 4.78 -5.87 3.79
C THR A 137 5.44 -4.61 4.32
N ALA A 138 4.95 -4.13 5.46
CA ALA A 138 5.54 -3.01 6.20
C ALA A 138 5.22 -3.15 7.70
N VAL A 139 5.75 -2.25 8.51
CA VAL A 139 5.37 -2.08 9.92
C VAL A 139 5.03 -0.63 10.21
N THR A 140 4.13 -0.42 11.17
CA THR A 140 3.76 0.90 11.66
C THR A 140 3.30 0.81 13.10
N GLU A 141 3.14 1.95 13.75
CA GLU A 141 2.64 2.00 15.12
C GLU A 141 1.16 1.58 15.20
N ASP A 142 0.74 1.03 16.34
CA ASP A 142 -0.67 0.66 16.53
C ASP A 142 -1.51 1.92 16.82
N VAL A 143 -2.66 2.02 16.16
CA VAL A 143 -3.56 3.19 16.27
C VAL A 143 -4.01 3.51 17.69
N ASN A 144 -3.99 2.52 18.61
CA ASN A 144 -4.42 2.71 20.00
C ASN A 144 -3.25 2.77 21.00
N TYR A 145 -2.00 2.55 20.57
CA TYR A 145 -0.87 2.41 21.48
C TYR A 145 0.41 3.03 20.89
N TYR A 146 0.66 4.29 21.25
CA TYR A 146 1.79 5.10 20.80
C TYR A 146 2.97 5.18 21.79
N ASP A 147 2.94 4.35 22.83
CA ASP A 147 3.90 4.39 23.94
C ASP A 147 4.98 3.30 23.85
N GLY A 148 5.00 2.54 22.75
CA GLY A 148 5.90 1.39 22.57
C GLY A 148 5.62 0.21 23.49
N SER A 149 4.52 0.21 24.26
CA SER A 149 4.17 -0.89 25.17
C SER A 149 3.68 -2.16 24.45
N LYS A 150 3.35 -2.04 23.15
CA LYS A 150 2.89 -3.12 22.28
C LYS A 150 3.80 -3.29 21.08
N PRO A 151 3.87 -4.51 20.50
CA PRO A 151 4.54 -4.71 19.23
C PRO A 151 3.93 -3.83 18.13
N PRO A 152 4.73 -3.37 17.15
CA PRO A 152 4.23 -2.64 15.99
C PRO A 152 3.15 -3.43 15.23
N THR A 153 2.21 -2.72 14.62
CA THR A 153 1.27 -3.29 13.66
C THR A 153 2.03 -3.70 12.41
N ARG A 154 1.86 -4.95 11.99
CA ARG A 154 2.40 -5.41 10.70
C ARG A 154 1.35 -5.22 9.62
N VAL A 155 1.75 -4.60 8.52
CA VAL A 155 0.91 -4.41 7.34
C VAL A 155 1.25 -5.50 6.32
N GLU A 156 0.24 -6.19 5.81
CA GLU A 156 0.37 -7.14 4.69
C GLU A 156 -0.69 -6.81 3.63
N ILE A 157 -0.21 -6.51 2.42
CA ILE A 157 -1.02 -6.20 1.26
C ILE A 157 -0.65 -7.19 0.17
N GLU A 158 -1.63 -7.90 -0.37
CA GLU A 158 -1.43 -8.77 -1.53
C GLU A 158 -2.58 -8.57 -2.50
N GLY A 159 -2.28 -8.21 -3.75
CA GLY A 159 -3.31 -7.95 -4.74
C GLY A 159 -2.83 -7.41 -6.06
N ALA A 160 -3.80 -7.15 -6.94
CA ALA A 160 -3.60 -6.57 -8.26
C ALA A 160 -3.56 -5.04 -8.19
N PHE A 161 -2.47 -4.46 -8.67
CA PHE A 161 -2.26 -3.03 -8.82
C PHE A 161 -2.30 -2.65 -10.30
N LEU A 162 -2.93 -1.52 -10.63
CA LEU A 162 -3.00 -1.00 -11.99
C LEU A 162 -1.87 0.00 -12.23
N PHE A 163 -1.04 -0.25 -13.23
CA PHE A 163 -0.04 0.70 -13.67
C PHE A 163 -0.69 1.83 -14.49
N LYS A 164 -0.66 3.05 -13.95
CA LYS A 164 -1.11 4.26 -14.63
C LYS A 164 0.09 4.89 -15.33
N ARG A 165 0.06 4.91 -16.65
CA ARG A 165 0.97 5.76 -17.43
C ARG A 165 0.59 7.21 -17.19
N ALA A 166 1.56 8.05 -16.88
CA ALA A 166 1.35 9.50 -16.94
C ALA A 166 0.85 9.84 -18.34
N SER A 167 -0.36 10.41 -18.44
CA SER A 167 -0.85 10.99 -19.68
C SER A 167 -0.04 12.26 -19.94
N GLY A 168 0.90 12.17 -20.88
CA GLY A 168 1.59 13.34 -21.43
C GLY A 168 0.67 14.26 -22.22
#